data_AF-A0A0J9XJ82-F1
#
_entry.id   AF-A0A0J9XJ82-F1
#
_cell.length_a   1.000
_cell.length_b   1.000
_cell.length_c   1.000
_cell.angle_alpha   90.00
_cell.angle_beta   90.00
_cell.angle_gamma   90.00
#
_symmetry.space_group_name_H-M   'P 1'
#
loop_
_entity.id
_entity.type
_entity.pdbx_description
1 polymer ?
#
loop_
_entity_poly.entity_id
_entity_poly.type
_entity_poly.pdbx_seq_one_letter_code
_entity_poly.pdbx_strand_id
1 'polypeptide(L)'
;MSVPQRQVRLPHLAKLRVKSALPKKTGGPCNVTLTNLLSCWASNAQGAPVCAGLEQELKACMATRTTQKAKKSTINYHAARLQNKINPPPHD
;
A
#
# COMPACT_ATOMS: atom_id res chain seq x y z
N MET A 1 3.30 26.08 3.08
CA MET A 1 2.01 26.77 2.93
C MET A 1 0.90 25.72 2.97
N SER A 2 0.09 25.67 4.03
CA SER A 2 -1.01 24.70 4.16
C SER A 2 -2.23 25.20 3.40
N VAL A 3 -2.73 24.41 2.45
CA VAL A 3 -3.98 24.72 1.73
C VAL A 3 -5.15 24.72 2.72
N PRO A 4 -5.99 25.77 2.80
CA PRO A 4 -7.19 25.73 3.62
C PRO A 4 -8.17 24.68 3.04
N GLN A 5 -8.40 23.61 3.79
CA GLN A 5 -9.33 22.54 3.39
C GLN A 5 -10.77 23.04 3.52
N ARG A 6 -11.40 23.35 2.39
CA ARG A 6 -12.84 23.64 2.33
C ARG A 6 -13.58 22.33 2.61
N GLN A 7 -14.36 22.27 3.69
CA GLN A 7 -15.15 21.09 4.02
C GLN A 7 -16.23 20.87 2.94
N VAL A 8 -15.97 19.94 2.03
CA VAL A 8 -16.94 19.53 1.01
C VAL A 8 -17.96 18.62 1.68
N ARG A 9 -19.22 19.05 1.73
CA ARG A 9 -20.33 18.16 2.11
C ARG A 9 -20.68 17.29 0.92
N LEU A 10 -20.71 15.98 1.16
CA LEU A 10 -21.12 15.02 0.14
C LEU A 10 -22.64 15.12 -0.07
N PRO A 11 -23.13 14.98 -1.31
CA PRO A 11 -24.56 14.80 -1.55
C PRO A 11 -25.05 13.50 -0.93
N HIS A 12 -26.36 13.31 -0.89
CA HIS A 12 -26.93 12.09 -0.34
C HIS A 12 -26.54 10.89 -1.20
N LEU A 13 -25.73 10.00 -0.61
CA LEU A 13 -25.24 8.80 -1.28
C LEU A 13 -26.15 7.63 -0.95
N ALA A 14 -26.38 6.74 -1.92
CA ALA A 14 -27.04 5.46 -1.66
C ALA A 14 -26.20 4.57 -0.73
N LYS A 15 -24.87 4.54 -0.91
CA LYS A 15 -23.96 3.76 -0.07
C LYS A 15 -22.58 4.40 0.05
N LEU A 16 -22.16 4.67 1.28
CA LEU A 16 -20.81 5.15 1.57
C LEU A 16 -19.82 3.98 1.62
N ARG A 17 -18.88 3.94 0.68
CA ARG A 17 -17.82 2.92 0.65
C ARG A 17 -16.54 3.40 -0.01
N VAL A 18 -15.43 2.83 0.41
CA VAL A 18 -14.13 2.95 -0.26
C VAL A 18 -14.05 1.94 -1.39
N LYS A 19 -13.74 2.41 -2.61
CA LYS A 19 -13.67 1.58 -3.84
C LYS A 19 -12.60 0.49 -3.75
N SER A 20 -11.40 0.82 -3.27
CA SER A 20 -10.33 -0.14 -3.03
C SER A 20 -9.98 -0.19 -1.54
N ALA A 21 -10.55 -1.17 -0.83
CA ALA A 21 -10.27 -1.42 0.59
C ALA A 21 -9.08 -2.38 0.80
N LEU A 22 -8.27 -2.60 -0.24
CA LEU A 22 -7.01 -3.33 -0.08
C LEU A 22 -5.99 -2.42 0.61
N PRO A 23 -5.22 -2.94 1.58
CA PRO A 23 -4.12 -2.19 2.13
C PRO A 23 -3.13 -1.84 1.01
N LYS A 24 -2.60 -0.61 1.03
CA LYS A 24 -1.51 -0.21 0.14
C LYS A 24 -0.34 -1.15 0.39
N LYS A 25 0.00 -1.98 -0.59
CA LYS A 25 1.18 -2.84 -0.51
C LYS A 25 2.40 -2.00 -0.85
N THR A 26 3.23 -1.71 0.15
CA THR A 26 4.56 -1.15 -0.05
C THR A 26 5.51 -2.27 -0.49
N GLY A 27 5.47 -2.62 -1.78
CA GLY A 27 6.39 -3.58 -2.38
C GLY A 27 6.32 -5.02 -1.84
N GLY A 28 7.08 -5.91 -2.48
CA GLY A 28 7.37 -7.24 -1.96
C GLY A 28 8.56 -7.23 -0.98
N PRO A 29 8.73 -8.28 -0.16
CA PRO A 29 9.74 -8.31 0.91
C PRO A 29 11.19 -8.18 0.41
N CYS A 30 11.46 -8.58 -0.84
CA CYS A 30 12.81 -8.55 -1.42
C CYS A 30 13.06 -7.33 -2.32
N ASN A 31 12.08 -6.43 -2.47
CA ASN A 31 12.19 -5.32 -3.41
C ASN A 31 13.31 -4.36 -3.03
N VAL A 32 13.53 -4.11 -1.74
CA VAL A 32 14.60 -3.21 -1.27
C VAL A 32 15.97 -3.78 -1.59
N THR A 33 16.24 -5.04 -1.23
CA THR A 33 17.50 -5.72 -1.53
C THR A 33 17.75 -5.80 -3.05
N LEU A 34 16.70 -6.03 -3.84
CA LEU A 34 16.79 -6.01 -5.30
C LEU A 34 17.16 -4.62 -5.83
N THR A 35 16.54 -3.54 -5.33
CA THR A 35 16.89 -2.17 -5.73
C THR A 35 18.34 -1.85 -5.36
N ASN A 36 18.79 -2.24 -4.16
CA ASN A 36 20.17 -2.04 -3.73
C ASN A 36 21.17 -2.76 -4.64
N LEU A 37 20.88 -4.01 -5.04
CA LEU A 37 21.72 -4.75 -5.98
C LEU A 37 21.79 -4.07 -7.34
N LEU A 38 20.65 -3.61 -7.88
CA LEU A 38 20.60 -2.89 -9.14
C LEU A 38 21.37 -1.56 -9.07
N SER A 39 21.29 -0.83 -7.96
CA SER A 39 22.10 0.37 -7.73
C SER A 39 23.59 0.04 -7.69
N CYS A 40 23.98 -1.09 -7.10
CA CYS A 40 25.37 -1.53 -7.06
C CYS A 40 25.91 -1.85 -8.47
N TRP A 41 25.14 -2.57 -9.29
CA TRP A 41 25.50 -2.86 -10.67
C TRP A 41 25.51 -1.62 -11.56
N ALA A 42 24.64 -0.65 -11.30
CA ALA A 42 24.64 0.62 -12.02
C ALA A 42 25.94 1.42 -11.80
N SER A 43 26.59 1.28 -10.65
CA SER A 43 27.84 1.98 -10.32
C SER A 43 29.12 1.17 -10.62
N ASN A 44 29.07 -0.16 -10.56
CA ASN A 44 30.27 -1.02 -10.59
C ASN A 44 30.30 -2.02 -11.75
N ALA A 45 29.32 -1.97 -12.65
CA ALA A 45 29.01 -2.99 -13.66
C ALA A 45 28.48 -4.30 -13.08
N GLN A 46 27.85 -5.08 -13.95
CA GLN A 46 27.21 -6.34 -13.59
C GLN A 46 28.25 -7.37 -13.13
N GLY A 47 27.97 -8.06 -12.02
CA GLY A 47 28.84 -9.11 -11.48
C GLY A 47 30.12 -8.61 -10.78
N ALA A 48 30.20 -7.32 -10.47
CA ALA A 48 31.30 -6.79 -9.66
C ALA A 48 31.37 -7.50 -8.30
N PRO A 49 32.57 -7.89 -7.81
CA PRO A 49 32.72 -8.61 -6.54
C PRO A 49 32.22 -7.80 -5.34
N VAL A 50 32.21 -6.47 -5.46
CA VAL A 50 31.66 -5.54 -4.46
C VAL A 50 30.16 -5.78 -4.23
N CYS A 51 29.42 -6.27 -5.24
CA CYS A 51 27.98 -6.52 -5.16
C CYS A 51 27.62 -7.95 -4.72
N ALA A 52 28.60 -8.84 -4.51
CA ALA A 52 28.37 -10.26 -4.23
C ALA A 52 27.55 -10.50 -2.94
N GLY A 53 27.72 -9.66 -1.92
CA GLY A 53 26.93 -9.73 -0.69
C GLY A 53 25.44 -9.47 -0.93
N LEU A 54 25.11 -8.47 -1.75
CA LEU A 54 23.73 -8.12 -2.11
C LEU A 54 23.07 -9.22 -2.95
N GLU A 55 23.84 -9.92 -3.79
CA GLU A 55 23.34 -11.08 -4.54
C GLU A 55 22.98 -12.26 -3.61
N GLN A 56 23.81 -12.53 -2.61
CA GLN A 56 23.54 -13.59 -1.62
C GLN A 56 22.32 -13.24 -0.76
N GLU A 57 22.20 -11.98 -0.32
CA GLU A 57 21.06 -11.50 0.44
C GLU A 57 19.76 -11.60 -0.38
N LEU A 58 19.79 -11.21 -1.66
CA LEU A 58 18.64 -11.34 -2.55
C LEU A 58 18.24 -12.81 -2.75
N LYS A 59 19.20 -13.71 -2.94
CA LYS A 59 18.94 -15.16 -3.05
C LYS A 59 18.29 -15.70 -1.78
N ALA A 60 18.79 -15.33 -0.61
CA ALA A 60 18.23 -15.73 0.68
C ALA A 60 16.79 -15.21 0.88
N CYS A 61 16.54 -13.94 0.53
CA CYS A 61 15.20 -13.36 0.60
C CYS A 61 14.22 -14.07 -0.35
N MET A 62 14.65 -14.36 -1.58
CA MET A 62 13.80 -15.00 -2.58
C MET A 62 13.50 -16.46 -2.24
N ALA A 63 14.42 -17.18 -1.59
CA ALA A 63 14.23 -18.55 -1.11
C ALA A 63 13.22 -18.64 0.06
N THR A 64 13.16 -17.62 0.91
CA THR A 64 12.31 -17.59 2.11
C THR A 64 10.96 -16.91 1.89
N ARG A 65 10.70 -16.37 0.69
CA ARG A 65 9.51 -15.54 0.44
C ARG A 65 8.22 -16.35 0.62
N THR A 66 7.39 -15.90 1.56
CA THR A 66 6.01 -16.39 1.70
C THR A 66 5.03 -15.37 1.13
N THR A 67 4.09 -15.83 0.31
CA THR A 67 3.04 -14.98 -0.25
C THR A 67 1.97 -14.72 0.81
N GLN A 68 2.20 -13.77 1.70
CA GLN A 68 1.19 -13.38 2.67
C GLN A 68 0.00 -12.72 1.94
N LYS A 69 -1.17 -13.38 2.00
CA LYS A 69 -2.41 -12.79 1.53
C LYS A 69 -2.74 -11.61 2.44
N ALA A 70 -2.71 -10.40 1.86
CA ALA A 70 -3.07 -9.20 2.59
C ALA A 70 -4.50 -9.31 3.12
N LYS A 71 -4.68 -9.13 4.43
CA LYS A 71 -6.00 -9.08 5.06
C LYS A 71 -6.77 -7.87 4.50
N LYS A 72 -8.02 -8.09 4.09
CA LYS A 72 -8.90 -7.03 3.61
C LYS A 72 -9.28 -6.12 4.79
N SER A 73 -9.30 -4.81 4.57
CA SER A 73 -9.77 -3.87 5.59
C SER A 73 -11.28 -3.98 5.81
N THR A 74 -11.73 -3.83 7.06
CA THR A 74 -13.15 -3.78 7.44
C THR A 74 -13.76 -2.39 7.28
N ILE A 75 -13.07 -1.42 6.67
CA ILE A 75 -13.52 -0.03 6.55
C ILE A 75 -14.92 0.12 5.95
N ASN A 76 -15.28 -0.70 4.95
CA ASN A 76 -16.59 -0.64 4.31
C ASN A 76 -17.74 -1.13 5.21
N TYR A 77 -17.45 -2.00 6.19
CA TYR A 77 -18.44 -2.41 7.18
C TYR A 77 -18.80 -1.24 8.10
N HIS A 78 -17.78 -0.53 8.61
CA HIS A 78 -17.99 0.62 9.48
C HIS A 78 -18.60 1.81 8.74
N ALA A 79 -18.17 2.07 7.50
CA ALA A 79 -18.72 3.15 6.67
C ALA A 79 -20.23 2.98 6.41
N ALA A 80 -20.67 1.75 6.10
CA ALA A 80 -22.09 1.47 5.90
C ALA A 80 -22.91 1.60 7.19
N ARG A 81 -22.39 1.09 8.32
CA ARG A 81 -23.08 1.15 9.62
C ARG A 81 -23.28 2.59 10.11
N LEU A 82 -22.33 3.48 9.82
CA LEU A 82 -22.32 4.86 10.32
C LEU A 82 -22.90 5.88 9.33
N GLN A 83 -23.20 5.48 8.09
CA GLN A 83 -23.66 6.39 7.03
C GLN A 83 -24.82 7.28 7.49
N ASN A 84 -25.88 6.69 8.07
CA ASN A 84 -27.07 7.43 8.50
C ASN A 84 -26.84 8.31 9.74
N LYS A 85 -25.77 8.06 10.51
CA LYS A 85 -25.39 8.91 11.65
C LYS A 85 -24.55 10.11 11.21
N ILE A 86 -23.78 9.96 10.14
CA ILE A 86 -22.88 11.00 9.62
C ILE A 86 -23.62 11.89 8.61
N ASN A 87 -24.47 11.31 7.77
CA ASN A 87 -25.32 12.00 6.81
C ASN A 87 -26.73 11.42 6.90
N PRO A 88 -27.55 11.90 7.85
CA PRO A 88 -28.91 11.43 8.00
C PRO A 88 -29.71 11.71 6.73
N PRO A 89 -30.64 10.82 6.34
CA PRO A 89 -31.57 11.13 5.26
C PRO A 89 -32.39 12.39 5.62
N PRO A 90 -32.95 13.09 4.62
CA PRO A 90 -33.92 14.15 4.87
C PRO A 90 -35.07 13.54 5.69
N HIS A 91 -35.69 14.33 6.57
CA HIS A 91 -36.95 13.90 7.18
C HIS A 91 -37.99 13.74 6.07
N ASP A 92 -38.80 12.68 6.16
CA ASP A 92 -40.01 12.53 5.36
C ASP A 92 -41.08 13.53 5.83
#